data_AF-A0A7C4EL99-F1
#
_entry.id   AF-A0A7C4EL99-F1
#
_cell.length_a   1.000
_cell.length_b   1.000
_cell.length_c   1.000
_cell.angle_alpha   90.00
_cell.angle_beta   90.00
_cell.angle_gamma   90.00
#
_symmetry.space_group_name_H-M   'P 1'
#
loop_
_entity.id
_entity.type
_entity.pdbx_description
1 polymer ?
#
loop_
_entity_poly.entity_id
_entity_poly.type
_entity_poly.pdbx_seq_one_letter_code
_entity_poly.pdbx_strand_id
1 'polypeptide(L)'
;MLSESEKEVVKRFIKELTPSEKYIFLNKLKEAIYVKGYTVDEDLFYYCYFFTLKERLRAITPYRTNGFLRYIFAEGLKDIEDSIKEYEERLEKKKTQRMSDKKKIECGGF
;
A
#
# COMPACT_ATOMS: atom_id res chain seq x y z
N MET A 1 -9.16 14.86 -1.02
CA MET A 1 -8.07 15.71 -0.50
C MET A 1 -7.79 15.22 0.90
N LEU A 2 -6.53 14.91 1.26
CA LEU A 2 -6.21 14.32 2.57
C LEU A 2 -6.50 15.31 3.71
N SER A 3 -7.06 14.82 4.82
CA SER A 3 -7.23 15.59 6.06
C SER A 3 -5.89 15.88 6.73
N GLU A 4 -5.85 16.84 7.67
CA GLU A 4 -4.59 17.22 8.32
C GLU A 4 -4.00 16.08 9.17
N SER A 5 -4.85 15.27 9.81
CA SER A 5 -4.42 14.07 10.53
C SER A 5 -3.85 13.01 9.58
N GLU A 6 -4.47 12.80 8.42
CA GLU A 6 -3.97 11.88 7.39
C GLU A 6 -2.60 12.33 6.85
N LYS A 7 -2.40 13.64 6.66
CA LYS A 7 -1.09 14.18 6.24
C LYS A 7 -0.02 13.90 7.29
N GLU A 8 -0.32 14.02 8.57
CA GLU A 8 0.66 13.70 9.64
C GLU A 8 1.00 12.22 9.69
N VAL A 9 0.03 11.34 9.46
CA VAL A 9 0.31 9.90 9.35
C VAL A 9 1.17 9.62 8.13
N VAL A 10 0.82 10.16 6.95
CA VAL A 10 1.62 10.01 5.72
C VAL A 10 3.06 10.49 5.92
N LYS A 11 3.27 11.61 6.63
CA LYS A 11 4.62 12.13 6.96
C LYS A 11 5.48 11.08 7.68
N ARG A 12 4.90 10.24 8.54
CA ARG A 12 5.62 9.16 9.23
C ARG A 12 6.11 8.10 8.24
N PHE A 13 5.26 7.70 7.29
CA PHE A 13 5.61 6.70 6.27
C PHE A 13 6.65 7.19 5.26
N ILE A 14 6.59 8.47 4.88
CA ILE A 14 7.47 9.01 3.85
C ILE A 14 8.80 9.56 4.39
N LYS A 15 8.98 9.61 5.72
CA LYS A 15 10.17 10.23 6.35
C LYS A 15 11.47 9.56 5.90
N GLU A 16 11.46 8.24 5.78
CA GLU A 16 12.63 7.42 5.41
C GLU A 16 12.73 7.12 3.91
N LEU A 17 11.80 7.66 3.12
CA LEU A 17 11.79 7.49 1.67
C LEU A 17 12.63 8.57 1.00
N THR A 18 13.39 8.16 -0.01
CA THR A 18 14.06 9.09 -0.94
C THR A 18 13.03 9.91 -1.73
N PRO A 19 13.41 11.05 -2.34
CA PRO A 19 12.48 11.84 -3.16
C PRO A 19 11.78 11.03 -4.26
N SER A 20 12.50 10.11 -4.92
CA SER A 20 11.93 9.22 -5.95
C SER A 20 10.92 8.23 -5.36
N GLU A 21 11.22 7.66 -4.20
CA GLU A 21 10.31 6.74 -3.51
C GLU A 21 9.06 7.45 -2.97
N LYS A 22 9.19 8.70 -2.51
CA LYS A 22 8.05 9.54 -2.15
C LYS A 22 7.10 9.72 -3.32
N TYR A 23 7.64 9.89 -4.53
CA TYR A 23 6.84 9.99 -5.74
C TYR A 23 6.11 8.68 -6.05
N ILE A 24 6.80 7.53 -5.93
CA ILE A 24 6.18 6.19 -6.09
C ILE A 24 5.03 6.02 -5.09
N PHE A 25 5.28 6.30 -3.81
CA PHE A 25 4.27 6.21 -2.74
C PHE A 25 3.05 7.07 -3.04
N LEU A 26 3.24 8.35 -3.39
CA LEU A 26 2.14 9.28 -3.66
C LEU A 26 1.34 8.91 -4.91
N ASN A 27 2.00 8.41 -5.95
CA ASN A 27 1.32 7.91 -7.13
C ASN A 27 0.48 6.67 -6.81
N LYS A 28 1.04 5.73 -6.04
CA LYS A 28 0.30 4.53 -5.64
C LYS A 28 -0.88 4.87 -4.75
N LEU A 29 -0.71 5.84 -3.84
CA LEU A 29 -1.78 6.35 -2.99
C LEU A 29 -2.92 6.95 -3.82
N LYS A 30 -2.60 7.78 -4.82
CA LYS A 30 -3.60 8.35 -5.73
C LYS A 30 -4.33 7.26 -6.51
N GLU A 31 -3.61 6.29 -7.09
CA GLU A 31 -4.21 5.15 -7.79
C GLU A 31 -5.19 4.39 -6.88
N ALA A 32 -4.76 4.06 -5.66
CA ALA A 32 -5.57 3.30 -4.72
C ALA A 32 -6.84 4.05 -4.28
N ILE A 33 -6.76 5.37 -4.09
CA ILE A 33 -7.93 6.19 -3.72
C ILE A 33 -8.88 6.34 -4.91
N TYR A 34 -8.37 6.81 -6.05
CA TYR A 34 -9.23 7.29 -7.15
C TYR A 34 -9.61 6.19 -8.15
N VAL A 35 -8.75 5.19 -8.34
CA VAL A 35 -9.01 4.08 -9.28
C VAL A 35 -9.59 2.88 -8.55
N LYS A 36 -9.01 2.50 -7.40
CA LYS A 36 -9.48 1.32 -6.65
C LYS A 36 -10.62 1.64 -5.66
N GLY A 37 -10.82 2.90 -5.29
CA GLY A 37 -11.88 3.31 -4.36
C GLY A 37 -11.63 2.90 -2.91
N TYR A 38 -10.36 2.73 -2.52
CA TYR A 38 -10.00 2.39 -1.14
C TYR A 38 -10.25 3.56 -0.19
N THR A 39 -10.60 3.23 1.06
CA THR A 39 -10.69 4.26 2.12
C THR A 39 -9.30 4.80 2.39
N VAL A 40 -9.23 6.09 2.72
CA VAL A 40 -8.02 6.64 3.31
C VAL A 40 -7.98 6.24 4.77
N ASP A 41 -7.15 5.26 5.10
CA ASP A 41 -6.85 4.81 6.45
C ASP A 41 -5.41 4.30 6.56
N GLU A 42 -5.03 3.82 7.73
CA GLU A 42 -3.67 3.34 7.98
C GLU A 42 -3.30 2.12 7.13
N ASP A 43 -4.25 1.21 6.86
CA ASP A 43 -4.01 0.04 6.00
C ASP A 43 -3.65 0.48 4.58
N LEU A 44 -4.28 1.53 4.07
CA LEU A 44 -3.93 2.10 2.76
C LEU A 44 -2.49 2.65 2.75
N PHE A 45 -2.06 3.30 3.83
CA PHE A 45 -0.70 3.82 3.92
C PHE A 45 0.34 2.71 4.01
N TYR A 46 0.09 1.65 4.79
CA TYR A 46 0.96 0.46 4.81
C TYR A 46 1.03 -0.22 3.44
N TYR A 47 -0.11 -0.41 2.76
CA TYR A 47 -0.14 -0.95 1.41
C TYR A 47 0.76 -0.17 0.45
N CYS A 48 0.64 1.16 0.41
CA CYS A 48 1.47 2.00 -0.44
C CYS A 48 2.94 1.98 -0.03
N TYR A 49 3.22 1.88 1.27
CA TYR A 49 4.58 1.81 1.80
C TYR A 49 5.28 0.52 1.38
N PHE A 50 4.67 -0.65 1.62
CA PHE A 50 5.23 -1.93 1.20
C PHE A 50 5.38 -2.04 -0.31
N PHE A 51 4.42 -1.49 -1.08
CA PHE A 51 4.57 -1.37 -2.53
C PHE A 51 5.82 -0.56 -2.91
N THR A 52 6.08 0.54 -2.21
CA THR A 52 7.27 1.36 -2.44
C THR A 52 8.56 0.61 -2.09
N LEU A 53 8.57 -0.16 -0.99
CA LEU A 53 9.71 -1.00 -0.63
C LEU A 53 9.97 -2.12 -1.64
N LYS A 54 8.93 -2.68 -2.25
CA LYS A 54 9.06 -3.65 -3.34
C LYS A 54 9.80 -3.05 -4.54
N GLU A 55 9.45 -1.81 -4.93
CA GLU A 55 10.13 -1.11 -6.01
C GLU A 55 11.58 -0.75 -5.65
N ARG A 56 11.83 -0.37 -4.39
CA ARG A 56 13.20 -0.20 -3.86
C ARG A 56 14.03 -1.47 -4.03
N LEU A 57 13.50 -2.63 -3.62
CA LEU A 57 14.21 -3.91 -3.80
C LEU A 57 14.43 -4.24 -5.27
N ARG A 58 13.44 -4.04 -6.15
CA ARG A 58 13.59 -4.28 -7.60
C ARG A 58 14.72 -3.44 -8.21
N ALA A 59 14.86 -2.20 -7.78
CA ALA A 59 15.94 -1.31 -8.21
C ALA A 59 17.33 -1.80 -7.73
N ILE A 60 17.39 -2.50 -6.60
CA ILE A 60 18.61 -3.16 -6.10
C ILE A 60 18.73 -4.52 -6.79
N THR A 61 19.06 -4.56 -8.08
CA THR A 61 19.15 -5.84 -8.77
C THR A 61 20.49 -6.53 -8.45
N PRO A 62 20.53 -7.72 -7.81
CA PRO A 62 21.78 -8.41 -7.50
C PRO A 62 22.23 -9.23 -8.72
N TYR A 63 22.59 -8.56 -9.83
CA TYR A 63 22.87 -9.28 -11.07
C TYR A 63 24.12 -10.19 -11.01
N ARG A 64 24.98 -10.13 -9.99
CA ARG A 64 26.25 -10.90 -9.97
C ARG A 64 26.80 -11.31 -8.59
N THR A 65 26.01 -11.26 -7.52
CA THR A 65 26.53 -11.44 -6.14
C THR A 65 26.21 -12.79 -5.51
N ASN A 66 27.01 -13.10 -4.46
CA ASN A 66 27.00 -14.27 -3.57
C ASN A 66 25.60 -14.90 -3.35
N GLY A 67 25.49 -16.22 -3.44
CA GLY A 67 24.24 -16.97 -3.28
C GLY A 67 23.50 -16.67 -1.97
N PHE A 68 24.22 -16.36 -0.89
CA PHE A 68 23.61 -15.95 0.39
C PHE A 68 22.85 -14.62 0.27
N LEU A 69 23.40 -13.63 -0.45
CA LEU A 69 22.73 -12.35 -0.69
C LEU A 69 21.49 -12.51 -1.57
N ARG A 70 21.54 -13.44 -2.54
CA ARG A 70 20.36 -13.78 -3.35
C ARG A 70 19.25 -14.40 -2.52
N TYR A 71 19.60 -15.28 -1.58
CA TYR A 71 18.64 -15.88 -0.66
C TYR A 71 17.97 -14.81 0.22
N ILE A 72 18.76 -13.95 0.89
CA ILE A 72 18.21 -12.86 1.70
C ILE A 72 17.30 -11.95 0.86
N PHE A 73 17.72 -11.63 -0.36
CA PHE A 73 16.91 -10.82 -1.26
C PHE A 73 15.58 -11.47 -1.63
N ALA A 74 15.60 -12.77 -1.94
CA ALA A 74 14.39 -13.52 -2.30
C ALA A 74 13.42 -13.61 -1.13
N GLU A 75 13.90 -13.95 0.08
CA GLU A 75 13.06 -14.01 1.28
C GLU A 75 12.50 -12.62 1.63
N GLY A 76 13.33 -11.57 1.61
CA GLY A 76 12.86 -10.21 1.89
C GLY A 76 11.84 -9.70 0.87
N LEU A 77 12.00 -10.06 -0.42
CA LEU A 77 11.00 -9.74 -1.44
C LEU A 77 9.68 -10.47 -1.19
N LYS A 78 9.74 -11.75 -0.82
CA LYS A 78 8.56 -12.56 -0.48
C LYS A 78 7.81 -11.98 0.72
N ASP A 79 8.51 -11.61 1.80
CA ASP A 79 7.90 -11.01 2.99
C ASP A 79 7.17 -9.69 2.66
N ILE A 80 7.77 -8.86 1.79
CA ILE A 80 7.14 -7.63 1.31
C ILE A 80 5.92 -7.95 0.45
N GLU A 81 6.00 -8.93 -0.46
CA GLU A 81 4.88 -9.33 -1.30
C GLU A 81 3.71 -9.87 -0.48
N ASP A 82 3.97 -10.65 0.56
CA ASP A 82 2.94 -11.18 1.45
C ASP A 82 2.32 -10.05 2.30
N SER A 83 3.12 -9.09 2.76
CA SER A 83 2.61 -7.88 3.41
C SER A 83 1.70 -7.06 2.48
N ILE A 84 2.08 -6.89 1.21
CA ILE A 84 1.23 -6.19 0.22
C ILE A 84 -0.11 -6.90 0.07
N LYS A 85 -0.12 -8.23 -0.10
CA LYS A 85 -1.35 -9.02 -0.23
C LYS A 85 -2.23 -8.88 1.01
N GLU A 86 -1.65 -8.97 2.20
CA GLU A 86 -2.38 -8.87 3.46
C GLU A 86 -3.13 -7.54 3.57
N TYR A 87 -2.45 -6.41 3.33
CA TYR A 87 -3.09 -5.10 3.39
C TYR A 87 -4.09 -4.89 2.24
N GLU A 88 -3.81 -5.41 1.04
CA GLU A 88 -4.76 -5.36 -0.07
C GLU A 88 -6.05 -6.12 0.24
N GLU A 89 -5.96 -7.31 0.84
CA GLU A 89 -7.14 -8.08 1.27
C GLU A 89 -7.96 -7.34 2.33
N ARG A 90 -7.30 -6.70 3.30
CA ARG A 90 -7.99 -5.87 4.31
C ARG A 90 -8.73 -4.71 3.66
N LEU A 91 -8.12 -4.04 2.69
CA LEU A 91 -8.73 -2.93 1.94
C LEU A 91 -9.91 -3.39 1.10
N GLU A 92 -9.81 -4.53 0.41
CA GLU A 92 -10.91 -5.10 -0.36
C GLU A 92 -12.09 -5.54 0.52
N LYS A 93 -11.81 -6.16 1.68
CA LYS A 93 -12.84 -6.49 2.67
C LYS A 93 -13.59 -5.25 3.14
N LYS A 94 -12.86 -4.18 3.52
CA LYS A 94 -13.45 -2.90 3.94
C LYS A 94 -14.25 -2.23 2.82
N LYS A 95 -13.78 -2.31 1.57
CA LYS A 95 -14.50 -1.78 0.40
C LYS A 95 -15.82 -2.54 0.17
N THR A 96 -15.78 -3.86 0.19
CA THR A 96 -16.96 -4.73 0.00
C THR A 96 -18.00 -4.51 1.08
N GLN A 97 -17.57 -4.40 2.35
CA GLN A 97 -18.45 -4.10 3.48
C GLN A 97 -19.19 -2.77 3.27
N ARG A 98 -18.45 -1.70 2.95
CA ARG A 98 -19.05 -0.36 2.71
C ARG A 98 -20.04 -0.35 1.55
N MET A 99 -19.78 -1.10 0.47
CA MET A 99 -20.73 -1.22 -0.64
C MET A 99 -22.00 -1.97 -0.23
N SER A 100 -21.86 -2.99 0.62
CA SER A 100 -22.98 -3.77 1.13
C SER A 100 -23.86 -2.94 2.08
N ASP A 101 -23.25 -2.12 2.92
CA ASP A 101 -23.95 -1.22 3.84
C ASP A 101 -24.74 -0.14 3.10
N LYS A 102 -24.16 0.46 2.04
CA LYS A 102 -24.88 1.41 1.17
C LYS A 102 -26.12 0.78 0.52
N LYS A 103 -25.99 -0.45 0.01
CA LYS A 103 -27.11 -1.17 -0.63
C LYS A 103 -28.25 -1.48 0.34
N LYS A 104 -27.95 -1.79 1.60
CA LYS A 104 -28.97 -2.01 2.64
C LYS A 104 -29.77 -0.75 2.96
N ILE A 105 -29.11 0.41 2.98
CA ILE A 105 -29.78 1.70 3.21
C ILE A 105 -30.72 2.03 2.04
N GLU A 106 -30.28 1.78 0.80
CA GLU A 106 -31.10 2.02 -0.40
C GLU A 106 -32.29 1.06 -0.53
N CYS A 107 -32.16 -0.19 -0.09
CA CYS A 107 -33.26 -1.18 -0.16
C CYS A 107 -34.19 -1.20 1.08
N GLY A 108 -33.79 -0.59 2.20
CA GLY A 108 -34.55 -0.60 3.47
C GLY A 108 -35.47 0.60 3.68
N GLY A 109 -35.59 1.50 2.70
CA GLY A 109 -36.52 2.63 2.71
C GLY A 109 -37.83 2.30 2.00
N PHE A 110 -38.69 1.49 2.63
CA PHE A 110 -40.11 1.36 2.30
C PHE A 110 -40.91 1.23 3.60
#